data_AF-A0A937GCM3-F1
#
_entry.id   AF-A0A937GCM3-F1
#
_cell.length_a   1.000
_cell.length_b   1.000
_cell.length_c   1.000
_cell.angle_alpha   90.00
_cell.angle_beta   90.00
_cell.angle_gamma   90.00
#
_symmetry.space_group_name_H-M   'P 1'
#
loop_
_entity.id
_entity.type
_entity.pdbx_description
1 polymer ?
#
loop_
_entity_poly.entity_id
_entity_poly.type
_entity_poly.pdbx_seq_one_letter_code
_entity_poly.pdbx_strand_id
1 'polypeptide(L)'
;MDDTTPDATSDVTDEADIDEAQAMAALAEARERLAEVPVETMITNHAMGMWELAAIHLSAEPPDLTSAALAIDAFAAVIETLGERIGPEYDTLTAALSNIRMAFVQVRASAPASGDA
;
A
#
# COMPACT_ATOMS: atom_id res chain seq x y z
N MET A 1 -55.71 22.66 28.30
CA MET A 1 -55.31 21.83 27.16
C MET A 1 -53.83 22.09 27.01
N ASP A 2 -53.02 21.16 27.53
CA ASP A 2 -51.57 21.25 27.48
C ASP A 2 -51.13 20.71 26.12
N ASP A 3 -50.43 21.54 25.37
CA ASP A 3 -49.97 21.26 24.01
C ASP A 3 -48.61 20.58 24.10
N THR A 4 -48.60 19.25 24.15
CA THR A 4 -47.37 18.45 24.07
C THR A 4 -47.15 18.04 22.61
N THR A 5 -46.49 18.91 21.85
CA THR A 5 -45.89 18.52 20.57
C THR A 5 -44.69 17.60 20.87
N PRO A 6 -44.60 16.38 20.30
CA PRO A 6 -43.46 15.50 20.53
C PRO A 6 -42.22 16.06 19.82
N ASP A 7 -41.14 16.17 20.57
CA ASP A 7 -39.83 16.62 20.10
C ASP A 7 -39.22 15.57 19.16
N ALA A 8 -39.47 15.75 17.86
CA ALA A 8 -38.92 14.91 16.79
C ALA A 8 -37.41 15.14 16.55
N THR A 9 -36.74 15.97 17.35
CA THR A 9 -35.31 16.26 17.18
C THR A 9 -34.40 15.40 18.06
N SER A 10 -34.90 14.85 19.18
CA SER A 10 -34.13 14.01 20.10
C SER A 10 -33.84 12.60 19.57
N ASP A 11 -34.75 12.03 18.77
CA ASP A 11 -34.66 10.63 18.30
C ASP A 11 -33.59 10.47 17.20
N VAL A 12 -33.40 11.52 16.38
CA VAL A 12 -32.42 11.52 15.27
C VAL A 12 -30.99 11.75 15.78
N THR A 13 -30.80 12.46 16.88
CA THR A 13 -29.48 12.67 17.50
C THR A 13 -28.97 11.41 18.20
N ASP A 14 -29.84 10.68 18.90
CA ASP A 14 -29.46 9.47 19.62
C ASP A 14 -29.05 8.33 18.66
N GLU A 15 -29.74 8.19 17.52
CA GLU A 15 -29.45 7.15 16.52
C GLU A 15 -28.12 7.41 15.79
N ALA A 16 -27.83 8.67 15.45
CA ALA A 16 -26.57 9.08 14.82
C ALA A 16 -25.35 8.92 15.75
N ASP A 17 -25.51 9.24 17.03
CA ASP A 17 -24.45 9.07 18.04
C ASP A 17 -24.16 7.58 18.32
N ILE A 18 -25.19 6.73 18.27
CA ILE A 18 -25.04 5.27 18.38
C ILE A 18 -24.28 4.69 17.17
N ASP A 19 -24.60 5.14 15.95
CA ASP A 19 -23.92 4.71 14.73
C ASP A 19 -22.43 5.10 14.73
N GLU A 20 -22.09 6.30 15.20
CA GLU A 20 -20.69 6.74 15.33
C GLU A 20 -19.94 5.90 16.37
N ALA A 21 -20.54 5.64 17.53
CA ALA A 21 -19.94 4.80 18.57
C ALA A 21 -19.69 3.36 18.07
N GLN A 22 -20.64 2.79 17.31
CA GLN A 22 -20.48 1.47 16.70
C GLN A 22 -19.38 1.45 15.64
N ALA A 23 -19.31 2.47 14.79
CA ALA A 23 -18.24 2.60 13.79
C ALA A 23 -16.85 2.72 14.44
N MET A 24 -16.73 3.50 15.52
CA MET A 24 -15.49 3.60 16.30
C MET A 24 -15.10 2.27 16.94
N ALA A 25 -16.06 1.54 17.50
CA ALA A 25 -15.80 0.21 18.08
C ALA A 25 -15.32 -0.78 17.02
N ALA A 26 -15.94 -0.80 15.84
CA ALA A 26 -15.51 -1.64 14.72
C ALA A 26 -14.10 -1.31 14.22
N LEU A 27 -13.75 -0.02 14.16
CA LEU A 27 -12.38 0.42 13.81
C LEU A 27 -11.36 0.02 14.88
N ALA A 28 -11.72 0.10 16.16
CA ALA A 28 -10.84 -0.33 17.25
C ALA A 28 -10.58 -1.84 17.20
N GLU A 29 -11.62 -2.65 17.01
CA GLU A 29 -11.50 -4.10 16.84
C GLU A 29 -10.69 -4.46 15.59
N ALA A 30 -10.88 -3.76 14.48
CA ALA A 30 -10.07 -3.95 13.27
C ALA A 30 -8.58 -3.63 13.52
N ARG A 31 -8.28 -2.58 14.28
CA ARG A 31 -6.90 -2.24 14.67
C ARG A 31 -6.27 -3.28 15.59
N GLU A 32 -7.04 -3.81 16.54
CA GLU A 32 -6.56 -4.86 17.45
C GLU A 32 -6.18 -6.12 16.67
N ARG A 33 -7.03 -6.57 15.75
CA ARG A 33 -6.73 -7.71 14.87
C ARG A 33 -5.50 -7.47 13.98
N LEU A 34 -5.31 -6.25 13.47
CA LEU A 34 -4.11 -5.93 12.69
C LEU A 34 -2.83 -5.97 13.53
N ALA A 35 -2.91 -5.63 14.82
CA ALA A 35 -1.77 -5.67 15.73
C ALA A 35 -1.32 -7.11 16.06
N GLU A 36 -2.17 -8.11 15.82
CA GLU A 36 -1.82 -9.53 15.98
C GLU A 36 -0.97 -10.07 14.82
N VAL A 37 -0.97 -9.41 13.66
CA VAL A 37 -0.18 -9.83 12.51
C VAL A 37 1.28 -9.45 12.74
N PRO A 38 2.24 -10.39 12.59
CA PRO A 38 3.66 -10.07 12.68
C PRO A 38 4.04 -8.93 11.72
N VAL A 39 4.69 -7.90 12.26
CA VAL A 39 5.02 -6.68 11.50
C VAL A 39 5.89 -7.03 10.30
N GLU A 40 6.83 -7.96 10.47
CA GLU A 40 7.72 -8.46 9.42
C GLU A 40 6.92 -9.02 8.24
N THR A 41 5.87 -9.81 8.50
CA THR A 41 5.00 -10.35 7.45
C THR A 41 4.27 -9.25 6.68
N MET A 42 3.78 -8.23 7.39
CA MET A 42 3.11 -7.09 6.75
C MET A 42 4.07 -6.26 5.90
N ILE A 43 5.28 -5.99 6.41
CA ILE A 43 6.33 -5.27 5.69
C ILE A 43 6.77 -6.03 4.45
N THR A 44 7.00 -7.35 4.55
CA THR A 44 7.30 -8.21 3.40
C THR A 44 6.19 -8.16 2.36
N ASN A 45 4.93 -8.24 2.78
CA ASN A 45 3.79 -8.11 1.88
C ASN A 45 3.75 -6.74 1.17
N HIS A 46 4.04 -5.65 1.88
CA HIS A 46 4.13 -4.32 1.28
C HIS A 46 5.30 -4.18 0.30
N ALA A 47 6.46 -4.75 0.64
CA ALA A 47 7.62 -4.77 -0.24
C ALA A 47 7.30 -5.50 -1.54
N MET A 48 6.61 -6.65 -1.47
CA MET A 48 6.12 -7.36 -2.65
C MET A 48 5.17 -6.50 -3.50
N GLY A 49 4.25 -5.74 -2.89
CA GLY A 49 3.38 -4.82 -3.62
C GLY A 49 4.16 -3.73 -4.40
N MET A 50 5.27 -3.23 -3.86
CA MET A 50 6.14 -2.29 -4.58
C MET A 50 6.83 -2.96 -5.77
N TRP A 51 7.28 -4.21 -5.60
CA TRP A 51 7.85 -4.99 -6.69
C TRP A 51 6.83 -5.29 -7.79
N GLU A 52 5.61 -5.67 -7.43
CA GLU A 52 4.52 -5.91 -8.40
C GLU A 52 4.19 -4.65 -9.19
N LEU A 53 4.12 -3.50 -8.51
CA LEU A 53 3.89 -2.21 -9.15
C LEU A 53 4.99 -1.89 -10.17
N ALA A 54 6.26 -2.11 -9.82
CA ALA A 54 7.37 -1.96 -10.74
C ALA A 54 7.23 -2.88 -11.96
N ALA A 55 6.89 -4.15 -11.75
CA ALA A 55 6.71 -5.13 -12.83
C ALA A 55 5.54 -4.77 -13.76
N ILE A 56 4.41 -4.32 -13.22
CA ILE A 56 3.23 -3.89 -14.00
C ILE A 56 3.59 -2.72 -14.90
N HIS A 57 4.20 -1.66 -14.35
CA HIS A 57 4.56 -0.48 -15.15
C HIS A 57 5.66 -0.77 -16.16
N LEU A 58 6.60 -1.66 -15.82
CA LEU A 58 7.70 -2.04 -16.72
C LEU A 58 7.24 -2.92 -17.88
N SER A 59 6.20 -3.74 -17.67
CA SER A 59 5.60 -4.61 -18.70
C SER A 59 4.45 -3.97 -19.48
N ALA A 60 4.11 -2.71 -19.18
CA ALA A 60 3.12 -1.95 -19.93
C ALA A 60 3.58 -1.71 -21.39
N GLU A 61 2.63 -1.40 -22.27
CA GLU A 61 2.89 -1.09 -23.68
C GLU A 61 2.25 0.26 -24.05
N PRO A 62 3.04 1.35 -24.22
CA PRO A 62 4.48 1.42 -24.02
C PRO A 62 4.88 1.35 -22.53
N PRO A 63 6.13 0.94 -22.20
CA PRO A 63 6.59 0.87 -20.82
C PRO A 63 6.59 2.22 -20.12
N ASP A 64 6.05 2.28 -18.90
CA ASP A 64 6.12 3.47 -18.06
C ASP A 64 7.36 3.42 -17.17
N LEU A 65 8.47 3.91 -17.71
CA LEU A 65 9.76 3.91 -17.02
C LEU A 65 9.78 4.84 -15.80
N THR A 66 8.95 5.87 -15.76
CA THR A 66 8.95 6.82 -14.63
C THR A 66 8.29 6.18 -13.42
N SER A 67 7.09 5.60 -13.59
CA SER A 67 6.39 4.91 -12.51
C SER A 67 7.11 3.63 -12.09
N ALA A 68 7.68 2.89 -13.04
CA ALA A 68 8.50 1.73 -12.72
C ALA A 68 9.74 2.10 -11.90
N ALA A 69 10.45 3.19 -12.24
CA ALA A 69 11.60 3.65 -11.48
C ALA A 69 11.21 4.04 -10.04
N LEU A 70 10.13 4.79 -9.85
CA LEU A 70 9.65 5.16 -8.52
C LEU A 70 9.33 3.93 -7.65
N ALA A 71 8.68 2.93 -8.22
CA ALA A 71 8.35 1.70 -7.52
C ALA A 71 9.61 0.87 -7.16
N ILE A 72 10.61 0.82 -8.06
CA ILE A 72 11.90 0.17 -7.80
C ILE A 72 12.66 0.89 -6.68
N ASP A 73 12.66 2.22 -6.68
CA ASP A 73 13.32 3.02 -5.64
C ASP A 73 12.66 2.84 -4.28
N ALA A 74 11.33 2.78 -4.23
CA ALA A 74 10.59 2.49 -3.00
C ALA A 74 10.90 1.08 -2.47
N PHE A 75 10.90 0.07 -3.35
CA PHE A 75 11.24 -1.30 -2.99
C PHE A 75 12.69 -1.41 -2.47
N ALA A 76 13.62 -0.73 -3.14
CA ALA A 76 15.02 -0.64 -2.72
C ALA A 76 15.16 0.00 -1.35
N ALA A 77 14.49 1.14 -1.11
CA ALA A 77 14.56 1.85 0.15
C ALA A 77 14.14 0.96 1.33
N VAL A 78 13.12 0.11 1.15
CA VAL A 78 12.71 -0.86 2.17
C VAL A 78 13.77 -1.93 2.39
N ILE A 79 14.22 -2.60 1.33
CA ILE A 79 15.15 -3.75 1.43
C ILE A 79 16.51 -3.33 1.96
N GLU A 80 17.10 -2.29 1.38
CA GLU A 80 18.47 -1.86 1.69
C GLU A 80 18.56 -1.21 3.06
N THR A 81 17.50 -0.53 3.51
CA THR A 81 17.48 0.12 4.83
C THR A 81 17.18 -0.86 5.96
N LEU A 82 16.25 -1.79 5.76
CA LEU A 82 15.86 -2.73 6.81
C LEU A 82 16.82 -3.91 6.92
N GLY A 83 17.41 -4.36 5.81
CA GLY A 83 18.35 -5.47 5.78
C GLY A 83 17.74 -6.75 6.37
N GLU A 84 18.55 -7.48 7.14
CA GLU A 84 18.16 -8.73 7.81
C GLU A 84 16.96 -8.58 8.77
N ARG A 85 16.56 -7.36 9.16
CA ARG A 85 15.36 -7.12 9.99
C ARG A 85 14.06 -7.48 9.28
N ILE A 86 14.09 -7.64 7.96
CA ILE A 86 12.94 -8.14 7.18
C ILE A 86 12.63 -9.60 7.54
N GLY A 87 13.63 -10.34 8.03
CA GLY A 87 13.49 -11.73 8.41
C GLY A 87 13.85 -12.70 7.28
N PRO A 88 13.25 -13.89 7.25
CA PRO A 88 13.66 -14.99 6.37
C PRO A 88 13.64 -14.66 4.87
N GLU A 89 12.79 -13.74 4.45
CA GLU A 89 12.60 -13.37 3.04
C GLU A 89 13.66 -12.39 2.53
N TYR A 90 14.52 -11.84 3.38
CA TYR A 90 15.48 -10.80 3.01
C TYR A 90 16.34 -11.14 1.79
N ASP A 91 16.94 -12.34 1.76
CA ASP A 91 17.78 -12.78 0.63
C ASP A 91 16.97 -12.92 -0.66
N THR A 92 15.74 -13.41 -0.55
CA THR A 92 14.83 -13.58 -1.69
C THR A 92 14.42 -12.22 -2.26
N LEU A 93 14.06 -11.27 -1.39
CA LEU A 93 13.69 -9.91 -1.76
C LEU A 93 14.87 -9.14 -2.37
N THR A 94 16.08 -9.33 -1.83
CA THR A 94 17.31 -8.75 -2.39
C THR A 94 17.58 -9.29 -3.80
N ALA A 95 17.40 -10.59 -4.02
CA ALA A 95 17.51 -11.18 -5.35
C ALA A 95 16.44 -10.64 -6.32
N ALA A 96 15.19 -10.50 -5.85
CA ALA A 96 14.11 -9.90 -6.63
C ALA A 96 14.40 -8.45 -7.03
N LEU A 97 14.97 -7.65 -6.12
CA LEU A 97 15.40 -6.27 -6.38
C LEU A 97 16.49 -6.21 -7.47
N SER A 98 17.49 -7.09 -7.39
CA SER A 98 18.52 -7.19 -8.43
C SER A 98 17.91 -7.53 -9.79
N ASN A 99 16.99 -8.50 -9.83
CA ASN A 99 16.35 -8.94 -11.06
C ASN A 99 15.50 -7.84 -11.71
N ILE A 100 14.68 -7.12 -10.93
CA ILE A 100 13.82 -6.06 -11.48
C ILE A 100 14.62 -4.85 -11.95
N ARG A 101 15.73 -4.50 -11.26
CA ARG A 101 16.67 -3.46 -11.73
C ARG A 101 17.32 -3.82 -13.06
N MET A 102 17.72 -5.08 -13.22
CA MET A 102 18.26 -5.58 -14.50
C MET A 102 17.22 -5.51 -15.62
N ALA A 103 15.99 -5.94 -15.36
CA ALA A 103 14.88 -5.83 -16.32
C ALA A 103 14.63 -4.36 -16.72
N PHE A 104 14.62 -3.44 -15.75
CA PHE A 104 14.44 -2.01 -16.02
C PHE A 104 15.49 -1.46 -16.99
N VAL A 105 16.78 -1.79 -16.77
CA VAL A 105 17.86 -1.34 -17.64
C VAL A 105 17.70 -1.90 -19.06
N GLN A 106 17.32 -3.17 -19.20
CA GLN A 106 17.10 -3.82 -20.49
C GLN A 106 15.96 -3.18 -21.28
N VAL A 107 14.82 -2.93 -20.62
CA VAL A 107 13.65 -2.29 -21.24
C VAL A 107 13.96 -0.84 -21.61
N ARG A 108 14.59 -0.07 -20.71
CA ARG A 108 15.00 1.32 -20.99
C ARG A 108 15.96 1.41 -22.19
N ALA A 109 16.85 0.45 -22.35
CA ALA A 109 17.77 0.41 -23.50
C ALA A 109 17.07 0.03 -24.82
N SER A 110 15.94 -0.68 -24.73
CA SER A 110 15.14 -1.11 -25.88
C SER A 110 14.05 -0.11 -26.26
N ALA A 111 13.66 0.75 -25.32
CA ALA A 111 12.74 1.85 -25.58
C ALA A 111 13.39 2.83 -26.57
N PRO A 112 12.68 3.23 -27.65
CA PRO A 112 13.21 4.24 -28.55
C PRO A 112 13.50 5.49 -27.74
N ALA A 113 14.72 6.04 -27.87
CA ALA A 113 15.06 7.33 -27.28
C ALA A 113 13.97 8.31 -27.72
N SER A 114 13.17 8.80 -26.78
CA SER A 114 12.18 9.83 -27.03
C SER A 114 12.89 10.97 -27.73
N GLY A 115 12.73 11.05 -29.05
CA GLY A 115 13.37 12.05 -29.86
C GLY A 115 12.68 13.38 -29.60
N ASP A 116 13.26 14.19 -28.71
CA ASP A 116 12.98 15.62 -28.72
C ASP A 116 13.66 16.22 -29.94
N ALA A 117 12.82 16.55 -30.93
CA ALA A 117 13.11 17.43 -32.06
C ALA A 117 12.51 18.81 -31.80
#